data_AF-A0A357SYT7-F1
#
_entry.id   AF-A0A357SYT7-F1
#
_cell.length_a   1.000
_cell.length_b   1.000
_cell.length_c   1.000
_cell.angle_alpha   90.00
_cell.angle_beta   90.00
_cell.angle_gamma   90.00
#
_symmetry.space_group_name_H-M   'P 1'
#
loop_
_entity.id
_entity.type
_entity.pdbx_description
1 polymer ?
#
loop_
_entity_poly.entity_id
_entity_poly.type
_entity_poly.pdbx_seq_one_letter_code
_entity_poly.pdbx_strand_id
1 'polypeptide(L)'
;TALFDATPVWGGNKQATVTIDIRIDNCEQWEAGLMLLLLKDLWDGDLPLGGEKSIGRGVLCGKEAHILVKEKCYTLKANGNRIQVDGDKEELESLVTALVQRCEKKGA
;
A
#
# COMPACT_ATOMS: atom_id res chain seq x y z
N THR A 1 6.97 -35.85 8.20
CA THR A 1 7.25 -34.58 8.91
C THR A 1 8.15 -33.76 8.02
N ALA A 2 7.63 -32.73 7.35
CA ALA A 2 8.48 -31.80 6.60
C ALA A 2 9.00 -30.75 7.58
N LEU A 3 10.31 -30.79 7.85
CA LEU A 3 11.00 -29.77 8.63
C LEU A 3 11.12 -28.54 7.73
N PHE A 4 10.48 -27.43 8.11
CA PHE A 4 10.63 -26.17 7.37
C PHE A 4 12.08 -25.71 7.51
N ASP A 5 12.81 -25.63 6.39
CA ASP A 5 14.22 -25.23 6.34
C ASP A 5 14.40 -23.69 6.21
N ALA A 6 13.29 -22.94 6.33
CA ALA A 6 13.25 -21.49 6.20
C ALA A 6 12.93 -20.82 7.54
N THR A 7 13.81 -19.90 7.97
CA THR A 7 13.60 -19.09 9.18
C THR A 7 12.76 -17.86 8.84
N PRO A 8 11.61 -17.63 9.50
CA PRO A 8 10.80 -16.44 9.28
C PRO A 8 11.53 -15.18 9.77
N VAL A 9 11.44 -14.11 8.99
CA VAL A 9 11.84 -12.78 9.43
C VAL A 9 10.66 -12.16 10.17
N TRP A 10 10.78 -12.06 11.50
CA TRP A 10 9.77 -11.41 12.35
C TRP A 10 10.01 -9.90 12.39
N GLY A 11 8.93 -9.12 12.32
CA GLY A 11 8.98 -7.67 12.46
C GLY A 11 9.48 -7.21 13.84
N GLY A 12 9.88 -5.95 13.96
CA GLY A 12 10.27 -5.31 15.22
C GLY A 12 11.69 -4.77 15.28
N ASN A 13 12.55 -5.13 14.32
CA ASN A 13 13.87 -4.55 14.14
C ASN A 13 14.04 -3.95 12.73
N LYS A 14 15.05 -3.10 12.53
CA LYS A 14 15.31 -2.45 11.24
C LYS A 14 15.63 -3.44 10.11
N GLN A 15 16.16 -4.62 10.46
CA GLN A 15 16.54 -5.67 9.49
C GLN A 15 15.32 -6.35 8.84
N ALA A 16 14.14 -6.25 9.46
CA ALA A 16 12.87 -6.75 8.93
C ALA A 16 12.08 -5.69 8.14
N THR A 17 12.70 -4.57 7.78
CA THR A 17 12.06 -3.52 6.97
C THR A 17 12.33 -3.76 5.49
N VAL A 18 11.28 -3.70 4.68
CA VAL A 18 11.35 -3.79 3.22
C VAL A 18 10.89 -2.46 2.63
N THR A 19 11.63 -1.96 1.64
CA THR A 19 11.23 -0.81 0.83
C THR A 19 10.65 -1.33 -0.48
N ILE A 20 9.47 -0.83 -0.84
CA ILE A 20 8.79 -1.17 -2.09
C ILE A 20 8.63 0.13 -2.88
N ASP A 21 9.25 0.18 -4.06
CA ASP A 21 9.14 1.30 -4.98
C ASP A 21 8.27 0.89 -6.17
N ILE A 22 7.17 1.62 -6.38
CA ILE A 22 6.23 1.38 -7.49
C ILE A 22 6.15 2.64 -8.33
N ARG A 23 6.29 2.48 -9.65
CA ARG A 23 6.14 3.55 -10.64
C ARG A 23 5.14 3.14 -11.70
N ILE A 24 4.24 4.06 -12.04
CA ILE A 24 3.30 3.91 -13.14
C ILE A 24 3.62 5.01 -14.15
N ASP A 25 3.99 4.61 -15.35
CA ASP A 25 4.21 5.54 -16.47
C ASP A 25 2.85 5.95 -17.06
N ASN A 26 2.69 7.23 -17.38
CA ASN A 26 1.44 7.81 -17.88
C ASN A 26 0.22 7.53 -17.00
N CYS A 27 0.42 7.55 -15.68
CA CYS A 27 -0.59 7.23 -14.67
C CYS A 27 -1.87 8.09 -14.82
N GLU A 28 -2.99 7.43 -15.08
CA GLU A 28 -4.32 8.05 -15.05
C GLU A 28 -4.79 8.25 -13.60
N GLN A 29 -5.70 9.20 -13.37
CA GLN A 29 -6.16 9.53 -12.01
C GLN A 29 -6.80 8.34 -11.28
N TRP A 30 -7.54 7.50 -12.01
CA TRP A 30 -8.16 6.31 -11.44
C TRP A 30 -7.12 5.21 -11.11
N GLU A 31 -6.02 5.12 -11.86
CA GLU A 31 -4.90 4.20 -11.56
C GLU A 31 -4.19 4.62 -10.28
N ALA A 32 -3.96 5.92 -10.10
CA ALA A 32 -3.44 6.45 -8.84
C ALA A 32 -4.38 6.14 -7.67
N GLY A 33 -5.70 6.30 -7.86
CA GLY A 33 -6.71 5.90 -6.87
C GLY A 33 -6.65 4.42 -6.50
N LEU A 34 -6.46 3.53 -7.49
CA LEU A 34 -6.28 2.09 -7.25
C LEU A 34 -5.02 1.81 -6.45
N MET A 35 -3.92 2.48 -6.78
CA MET A 35 -2.67 2.33 -6.05
C MET A 35 -2.76 2.79 -4.60
N LEU A 36 -3.54 3.84 -4.31
CA LEU A 36 -3.79 4.27 -2.94
C LEU A 36 -4.54 3.21 -2.12
N LEU A 37 -5.53 2.54 -2.71
CA LEU A 37 -6.23 1.43 -2.05
C LEU A 37 -5.32 0.22 -1.85
N LEU A 38 -4.51 -0.12 -2.86
CA LEU A 38 -3.53 -1.19 -2.74
C LEU A 38 -2.51 -0.89 -1.63
N LEU A 39 -2.00 0.34 -1.58
CA LEU A 39 -1.10 0.79 -0.52
C LEU A 39 -1.76 0.65 0.86
N LYS A 40 -3.03 1.02 0.99
CA LYS A 40 -3.80 0.84 2.23
C LYS A 40 -3.86 -0.64 2.63
N ASP A 41 -4.23 -1.53 1.71
CA ASP A 41 -4.35 -2.96 2.01
C ASP A 41 -2.98 -3.59 2.37
N LEU A 42 -1.88 -3.15 1.74
CA LEU A 42 -0.52 -3.53 2.15
C LEU A 42 -0.15 -2.97 3.53
N TRP A 43 -0.57 -1.74 3.83
CA TRP A 43 -0.24 -1.03 5.06
C TRP A 43 -0.86 -1.69 6.28
N ASP A 44 -2.12 -2.11 6.16
CA ASP A 44 -2.91 -2.74 7.23
C ASP A 44 -2.68 -4.25 7.32
N GLY A 45 -1.93 -4.83 6.38
CA GLY A 45 -1.63 -6.27 6.34
C GLY A 45 -2.73 -7.13 5.72
N ASP A 46 -3.76 -6.50 5.15
CA ASP A 46 -4.88 -7.16 4.47
C ASP A 46 -4.45 -7.80 3.14
N LEU A 47 -3.37 -7.28 2.53
CA LEU A 47 -2.76 -7.84 1.32
C LEU A 47 -1.38 -8.45 1.64
N PRO A 48 -1.30 -9.76 1.93
CA PRO A 48 -0.02 -10.44 2.09
C PRO A 48 0.66 -10.71 0.75
N LEU A 49 2.00 -10.67 0.75
CA LEU A 49 2.84 -10.92 -0.42
C LEU A 49 3.47 -12.32 -0.37
N GLY A 50 3.44 -13.04 -1.50
CA GLY A 50 4.07 -14.35 -1.66
C GLY A 50 3.11 -15.55 -1.52
N GLY A 51 3.65 -16.76 -1.71
CA GLY A 51 2.86 -18.00 -1.83
C GLY A 51 2.42 -18.63 -0.50
N GLU A 52 2.95 -18.17 0.63
CA GLU A 52 2.73 -18.77 1.96
C GLU A 52 1.65 -18.01 2.76
N LYS A 53 0.72 -17.32 2.09
CA LYS A 53 -0.40 -16.59 2.71
C LYS A 53 -1.23 -17.48 3.66
N SER A 54 -1.44 -18.74 3.29
CA SER A 54 -2.28 -19.69 4.04
C SER A 54 -1.77 -20.01 5.45
N ILE A 55 -0.50 -19.71 5.73
CA ILE A 55 0.13 -19.91 7.04
C ILE A 55 0.53 -18.59 7.71
N GLY A 56 -0.02 -17.46 7.26
CA GLY A 56 0.15 -16.15 7.88
C GLY A 56 1.50 -15.47 7.60
N ARG A 57 2.19 -15.83 6.51
CA ARG A 57 3.44 -15.21 6.08
C ARG A 57 3.23 -14.14 5.02
N GLY A 58 4.20 -13.25 4.90
CA GLY A 58 4.19 -12.18 3.89
C GLY A 58 3.30 -10.99 4.23
N VAL A 59 2.84 -10.89 5.47
CA VAL A 59 2.06 -9.74 5.96
C VAL A 59 3.01 -8.57 6.22
N LEU A 60 2.65 -7.40 5.71
CA LEU A 60 3.38 -6.17 5.93
C LEU A 60 2.63 -5.26 6.91
N CYS A 61 3.37 -4.38 7.58
CA CYS A 61 2.80 -3.30 8.37
C CYS A 61 3.47 -2.01 7.93
N GLY A 62 2.68 -1.04 7.48
CA GLY A 62 3.22 0.20 6.96
C GLY A 62 3.94 1.04 8.01
N LYS A 63 5.02 1.70 7.59
CA LYS A 63 5.85 2.58 8.44
C LYS A 63 5.87 3.99 7.90
N GLU A 64 6.24 4.11 6.64
CA GLU A 64 6.33 5.36 5.90
C GLU A 64 6.04 5.07 4.43
N ALA A 65 5.32 5.96 3.77
CA ALA A 65 5.16 5.95 2.32
C ALA A 65 5.30 7.37 1.77
N HIS A 66 5.99 7.47 0.65
CA HIS A 66 6.11 8.69 -0.13
C HIS A 66 5.37 8.50 -1.44
N ILE A 67 4.45 9.40 -1.73
CA ILE A 67 3.59 9.32 -2.91
C ILE A 67 3.83 10.56 -3.73
N LEU A 68 4.20 10.37 -4.99
CA LEU A 68 4.34 11.44 -5.97
C LEU A 68 3.30 11.21 -7.06
N VAL A 69 2.32 12.11 -7.15
CA VAL A 69 1.32 12.09 -8.23
C VAL A 69 1.41 13.42 -8.96
N LYS A 70 1.73 13.37 -10.25
CA LYS A 70 2.04 14.55 -11.07
C LYS A 70 3.20 15.34 -10.45
N GLU A 71 2.92 16.51 -9.88
CA GLU A 71 3.90 17.39 -9.22
C GLU A 71 3.66 17.54 -7.72
N LYS A 72 2.67 16.80 -7.16
CA LYS A 72 2.32 16.86 -5.75
C LYS A 72 2.94 15.69 -4.99
N CYS A 73 3.60 16.02 -3.87
CA CYS A 73 4.20 15.06 -2.96
C CYS A 73 3.33 14.88 -1.72
N TYR A 74 3.17 13.64 -1.28
CA TYR A 74 2.47 13.27 -0.05
C TYR A 74 3.35 12.34 0.76
N THR A 75 3.31 12.50 2.08
CA THR A 75 4.01 11.60 3.00
C THR A 75 3.04 11.04 4.01
N LEU A 76 2.97 9.71 4.09
CA LEU A 76 2.19 8.99 5.08
C LEU A 76 3.17 8.41 6.09
N LYS A 77 2.94 8.66 7.39
CA LYS A 77 3.75 8.12 8.48
C LYS A 77 2.88 7.43 9.52
N ALA A 78 3.29 6.23 9.93
CA ALA A 78 2.65 5.54 11.04
C ALA A 78 2.92 6.31 12.35
N ASN A 79 1.86 6.66 13.06
CA ASN A 79 1.89 7.26 14.39
C ASN A 79 1.00 6.44 15.33
N GLY A 80 1.57 5.37 15.89
CA GLY A 80 0.82 4.34 16.62
C GLY A 80 -0.17 3.65 15.70
N ASN A 81 -1.45 3.61 16.10
CA ASN A 81 -2.55 3.05 15.29
C ASN A 81 -3.17 4.06 14.32
N ARG A 82 -2.57 5.23 14.15
CA ARG A 82 -3.05 6.28 13.23
C ARG A 82 -2.04 6.50 12.13
N ILE A 83 -2.52 6.93 10.97
CA ILE A 83 -1.68 7.39 9.88
C ILE A 83 -1.70 8.92 9.89
N GLN A 84 -0.54 9.53 10.00
CA GLN A 84 -0.36 10.96 9.79
C GLN A 84 -0.08 11.19 8.30
N VAL A 85 -0.92 12.00 7.67
CA VAL A 85 -0.79 12.36 6.26
C VAL A 85 -0.32 13.81 6.18
N ASP A 86 0.80 14.02 5.53
CA ASP A 86 1.32 15.33 5.15
C ASP A 86 1.08 15.55 3.65
N GLY A 87 0.39 16.64 3.32
CA GLY A 87 -0.11 16.96 1.98
C GLY A 87 -1.63 17.15 1.91
N ASP A 88 -2.10 17.38 0.70
CA ASP A 88 -3.51 17.70 0.39
C ASP A 88 -4.40 16.44 0.37
N LYS A 89 -5.16 16.23 1.45
CA LYS A 89 -6.04 15.06 1.60
C LYS A 89 -7.19 15.05 0.59
N GLU A 90 -7.71 16.23 0.22
CA GLU A 90 -8.83 16.33 -0.72
C GLU A 90 -8.43 15.81 -2.11
N GLU A 91 -7.19 16.07 -2.53
CA GLU A 91 -6.67 15.53 -3.78
C GLU A 91 -6.57 13.99 -3.72
N LEU A 92 -6.06 13.41 -2.62
CA LEU A 92 -5.97 11.95 -2.47
C LEU A 92 -7.37 11.30 -2.53
N GLU A 93 -8.36 11.91 -1.89
CA GLU A 93 -9.76 11.46 -1.96
C GLU A 93 -10.36 11.59 -3.36
N SER A 94 -9.98 12.63 -4.11
CA SER A 94 -10.41 12.82 -5.50
C SER A 94 -9.91 11.69 -6.42
N LEU A 95 -8.69 11.17 -6.19
CA LEU A 95 -8.12 10.06 -6.96
C LEU A 95 -8.91 8.76 -6.72
N VAL A 96 -9.27 8.50 -5.47
CA VAL A 96 -10.11 7.33 -5.12
C VAL A 96 -11.51 7.48 -5.72
N THR A 97 -12.06 8.70 -5.72
CA THR A 97 -13.36 8.98 -6.34
C THR A 97 -13.31 8.75 -7.86
N ALA A 98 -12.22 9.13 -8.53
CA ALA A 98 -12.01 8.87 -9.96
C ALA A 98 -12.02 7.36 -10.26
N LEU A 99 -11.46 6.53 -9.37
CA LEU A 99 -11.54 5.07 -9.48
C LEU A 99 -12.97 4.56 -9.34
N VAL A 100 -13.72 5.02 -8.35
CA VAL A 100 -15.12 4.60 -8.14
C VAL A 100 -15.96 4.90 -9.38
N GLN A 101 -15.87 6.12 -9.90
CA GLN A 101 -16.58 6.52 -11.13
C GLN A 101 -16.18 5.66 -12.34
N ARG A 102 -14.90 5.27 -12.43
CA ARG A 102 -14.38 4.42 -13.51
C ARG A 102 -14.97 3.01 -13.45
N CYS A 103 -15.17 2.47 -12.26
CA CYS A 103 -15.79 1.16 -12.03
C CYS A 103 -17.29 1.18 -12.34
N GLU A 104 -18.01 2.23 -11.93
CA GLU A 104 -19.43 2.40 -12.23
C GLU A 104 -19.72 2.44 -13.74
N LYS A 105 -18.89 3.16 -14.51
CA LYS A 105 -19.01 3.22 -15.99
C LYS A 105 -18.71 1.90 -16.70
N LYS A 106 -18.05 0.94 -16.05
CA LYS A 106 -17.72 -0.38 -16.63
C LYS A 106 -18.80 -1.43 -16.33
N GLY A 107 -19.72 -1.14 -15.42
CA GLY A 107 -20.84 -2.00 -15.03
C GLY A 107 -22.16 -1.69 -15.74
N ALA A 108 -22.16 -0.79 -16.73
CA ALA A 108 -23.31 -0.39 -17.54
C ALA A 108 -23.14 -0.83 -19.00
#